data_AF-A0A976QC70-F1
#
_entry.id   AF-A0A976QC70-F1
#
_cell.length_a   1.000
_cell.length_b   1.000
_cell.length_c   1.000
_cell.angle_alpha   90.00
_cell.angle_beta   90.00
_cell.angle_gamma   90.00
#
_symmetry.space_group_name_H-M   'P 1'
#
loop_
_entity.id
_entity.type
_entity.pdbx_description
1 polymer ?
#
loop_
_entity_poly.entity_id
_entity_poly.type
_entity_poly.pdbx_seq_one_letter_code
_entity_poly.pdbx_strand_id
1 'polypeptide(L)'
;MKCELCGKDIGETIVLLPIKKTDGTLSTMACLDCVENSPAYCKKHGRPHLGFMGDDTTACILCIEELTAEKENEEMSVFNEILEAIPLEKRKRLLDYAITISSIKYECEATSVLRAVATKALRLKKTVEEIVIQIVNEKSAESILPEFWK
;
A
#
# COMPACT_ATOMS: atom_id res chain seq x y z
N MET A 1 -7.67 9.36 -28.48
CA MET A 1 -6.52 9.67 -27.60
C MET A 1 -5.56 8.49 -27.64
N LYS A 2 -4.23 8.65 -27.57
CA LYS A 2 -3.32 7.51 -27.74
C LYS A 2 -2.91 6.87 -26.42
N CYS A 3 -2.83 5.54 -26.40
CA CYS A 3 -2.28 4.75 -25.30
C CYS A 3 -0.81 5.05 -25.14
N GLU A 4 -0.40 5.42 -23.94
CA GLU A 4 0.99 5.79 -23.64
C GLU A 4 1.91 4.56 -23.53
N LEU A 5 1.34 3.35 -23.49
CA LEU A 5 2.09 2.09 -23.47
C LEU A 5 2.30 1.48 -24.86
N CYS A 6 1.32 1.55 -25.76
CA CYS A 6 1.38 0.88 -27.07
C CYS A 6 1.13 1.80 -28.28
N GLY A 7 0.79 3.07 -28.07
CA GLY A 7 0.55 4.06 -29.12
C GLY A 7 -0.78 3.93 -29.87
N LYS A 8 -1.57 2.87 -29.62
CA LYS A 8 -2.90 2.67 -30.24
C LYS A 8 -3.90 3.72 -29.77
N ASP A 9 -4.93 3.99 -30.57
CA ASP A 9 -6.05 4.84 -30.15
C ASP A 9 -6.86 4.13 -29.05
N ILE A 10 -7.13 4.84 -27.96
CA ILE A 10 -7.90 4.38 -26.80
C ILE A 10 -9.41 4.61 -27.01
N GLY A 11 -9.79 5.46 -27.97
CA GLY A 11 -11.18 5.91 -28.11
C GLY A 11 -11.61 6.77 -26.92
N GLU A 12 -12.77 6.47 -26.35
CA GLU A 12 -13.41 7.26 -25.28
C GLU A 12 -13.12 6.76 -23.86
N THR A 13 -12.65 5.52 -23.69
CA THR A 13 -12.47 4.90 -22.37
C THR A 13 -11.01 4.94 -21.91
N ILE A 14 -10.67 5.88 -21.03
CA ILE A 14 -9.33 6.00 -20.46
C ILE A 14 -9.23 5.20 -19.17
N VAL A 15 -8.18 4.40 -19.03
CA VAL A 15 -7.76 3.84 -17.74
C VAL A 15 -6.42 4.45 -17.34
N LEU A 16 -6.32 4.90 -16.09
CA LEU A 16 -5.09 5.40 -15.51
C LEU A 16 -4.41 4.29 -14.72
N LEU A 17 -3.17 3.98 -15.10
CA LEU A 17 -2.29 3.09 -14.38
C LEU A 17 -1.30 3.91 -13.54
N PRO A 18 -0.97 3.47 -12.32
CA PRO A 18 0.05 4.10 -11.48
C PRO A 18 1.47 3.74 -11.92
N ILE A 19 1.78 3.97 -13.20
CA ILE A 19 3.13 3.78 -13.76
C ILE A 19 3.77 5.16 -13.87
N LYS A 20 4.99 5.28 -13.37
CA LYS A 20 5.74 6.52 -13.34
C LYS A 20 6.13 6.97 -14.75
N LYS A 21 5.75 8.20 -15.08
CA LYS A 21 6.14 8.89 -16.30
C LYS A 21 7.50 9.57 -16.17
N THR A 22 8.05 10.03 -17.31
CA THR A 22 9.31 10.80 -17.36
C THR A 22 9.24 12.12 -16.59
N ASP A 23 8.05 12.69 -16.45
CA ASP A 23 7.79 13.91 -15.65
C ASP A 23 7.60 13.62 -14.14
N GLY A 24 7.69 12.35 -13.73
CA GLY A 24 7.55 11.91 -12.35
C GLY A 24 6.10 11.64 -11.91
N THR A 25 5.10 11.92 -12.75
CA THR A 25 3.70 11.64 -12.41
C THR A 25 3.39 10.14 -12.41
N LEU A 26 2.51 9.68 -11.52
CA LEU A 26 2.03 8.29 -11.43
C LEU A 26 0.69 8.11 -12.19
N SER A 27 0.58 8.67 -13.40
CA SER A 27 -0.66 8.65 -14.18
C SER A 27 -0.39 8.37 -15.66
N THR A 28 -0.26 7.08 -15.97
CA THR A 28 -0.09 6.60 -17.35
C THR A 28 -1.46 6.20 -17.94
N MET A 29 -1.84 6.82 -19.05
CA MET A 29 -3.06 6.50 -19.80
C MET A 29 -2.84 5.25 -20.66
N ALA A 30 -3.66 4.23 -20.45
CA ALA A 30 -3.56 2.97 -21.16
C ALA A 30 -4.90 2.53 -21.74
N CYS A 31 -4.85 1.83 -22.89
CA CYS A 31 -5.99 1.07 -23.40
C CYS A 31 -6.23 -0.18 -22.53
N LEU A 32 -7.45 -0.74 -22.57
CA LEU A 32 -7.84 -1.90 -21.77
C LEU A 32 -6.88 -3.09 -21.94
N ASP A 33 -6.49 -3.42 -23.18
CA ASP A 33 -5.52 -4.50 -23.44
C ASP A 33 -4.20 -4.29 -22.69
N CYS A 34 -3.67 -3.07 -22.67
CA CYS A 34 -2.42 -2.77 -21.98
C CYS A 34 -2.59 -2.77 -20.46
N VAL A 35 -3.77 -2.39 -19.96
CA VAL A 35 -4.10 -2.42 -18.53
C VAL A 35 -4.09 -3.86 -18.02
N GLU A 36 -4.82 -4.76 -18.66
CA GLU A 36 -4.96 -6.15 -18.20
C GLU A 36 -3.63 -6.93 -18.21
N ASN A 37 -2.70 -6.51 -19.07
CA ASN A 37 -1.36 -7.09 -19.18
C ASN A 37 -0.29 -6.33 -18.36
N SER A 38 -0.66 -5.23 -17.71
CA SER A 38 0.26 -4.41 -16.92
C SER A 38 0.57 -5.07 -15.56
N PRO A 39 1.81 -4.96 -15.05
CA PRO A 39 2.12 -5.33 -13.66
C PRO A 39 1.41 -4.43 -12.62
N ALA A 40 0.89 -3.27 -13.04
CA ALA A 40 0.13 -2.35 -12.19
C ALA A 40 -1.39 -2.63 -12.20
N TYR A 41 -1.79 -3.85 -12.56
CA TYR A 41 -3.17 -4.31 -12.60
C TYR A 41 -3.35 -5.59 -11.80
N CYS A 42 -4.39 -5.61 -10.96
CA CYS A 42 -4.73 -6.78 -10.18
C CYS A 42 -5.61 -7.71 -11.00
N LYS A 43 -5.06 -8.85 -11.41
CA LYS A 43 -5.83 -9.90 -12.10
C LYS A 43 -6.91 -10.53 -11.23
N LYS A 44 -6.67 -10.65 -9.92
CA LYS A 44 -7.63 -11.23 -8.96
C LYS A 44 -8.90 -10.39 -8.87
N HIS A 45 -8.77 -9.07 -8.87
CA HIS A 45 -9.87 -8.13 -8.64
C HIS A 45 -10.30 -7.33 -9.86
N GLY A 46 -9.65 -7.53 -11.00
CA GLY A 46 -9.99 -6.85 -12.25
C GLY A 46 -9.86 -5.33 -12.20
N ARG A 47 -8.84 -4.78 -11.55
CA ARG A 47 -8.65 -3.33 -11.40
C ARG A 47 -7.20 -2.86 -11.32
N PRO A 48 -6.90 -1.61 -11.71
CA PRO A 48 -5.61 -1.01 -11.47
C PRO A 48 -5.22 -1.02 -9.99
N HIS A 49 -3.92 -1.15 -9.73
CA HIS A 49 -3.35 -0.97 -8.40
C HIS A 49 -3.41 0.49 -7.97
N LEU A 50 -3.14 0.73 -6.68
CA LEU A 50 -2.74 2.04 -6.17
C LEU A 50 -1.24 2.22 -6.39
N GLY A 51 -0.84 3.42 -6.79
CA GLY A 51 0.54 3.87 -6.79
C GLY A 51 0.94 4.45 -5.44
N PHE A 52 2.19 4.26 -5.05
CA PHE A 52 2.73 4.82 -3.82
C PHE A 52 3.85 5.80 -4.16
N MET A 53 3.80 6.98 -3.55
CA MET A 53 4.89 7.94 -3.69
C MET A 53 6.16 7.38 -3.02
N GLY A 54 7.32 7.68 -3.60
CA GLY A 54 8.63 7.27 -3.07
C GLY A 54 9.30 6.10 -3.78
N ASP A 55 8.55 5.25 -4.48
CA ASP A 55 9.09 4.14 -5.27
C ASP A 55 8.16 3.76 -6.43
N ASP A 56 8.56 2.79 -7.25
CA ASP A 56 7.76 2.30 -8.39
C ASP A 56 6.85 1.11 -7.99
N THR A 57 6.59 0.92 -6.69
CA THR A 57 5.76 -0.19 -6.21
C THR A 57 4.28 0.17 -6.26
N THR A 58 3.45 -0.87 -6.46
CA THR A 58 2.00 -0.74 -6.55
C THR A 58 1.35 -1.91 -5.83
N ALA A 59 0.14 -1.72 -5.34
CA ALA A 59 -0.62 -2.80 -4.70
C ALA A 59 -2.13 -2.62 -4.92
N CYS A 60 -2.86 -3.74 -4.98
CA CYS A 60 -4.31 -3.70 -5.05
C CYS A 60 -4.90 -3.40 -3.68
N ILE A 61 -5.78 -2.39 -3.59
CA ILE A 61 -6.48 -2.08 -2.34
C ILE A 61 -7.34 -3.24 -1.84
N LEU A 62 -7.95 -4.03 -2.72
CA LEU A 62 -8.76 -5.17 -2.30
C LEU A 62 -7.91 -6.33 -1.78
N CYS A 63 -6.74 -6.60 -2.39
CA CYS A 63 -5.79 -7.56 -1.81
C CYS A 63 -5.32 -7.11 -0.42
N ILE A 64 -5.13 -5.80 -0.20
CA ILE A 64 -4.74 -5.25 1.10
C ILE A 64 -5.82 -5.52 2.15
N GLU A 65 -7.08 -5.20 1.85
CA GLU A 65 -8.18 -5.43 2.79
C GLU A 65 -8.41 -6.93 3.04
N GLU A 66 -8.30 -7.77 2.02
CA GLU A 66 -8.40 -9.23 2.19
C GLU A 66 -7.30 -9.78 3.10
N LEU A 67 -6.05 -9.36 2.89
CA LEU A 67 -4.94 -9.79 3.75
C LEU A 67 -5.08 -9.25 5.18
N THR A 68 -5.61 -8.03 5.33
CA THR A 68 -5.89 -7.43 6.64
C THR A 68 -6.98 -8.24 7.37
N ALA A 69 -8.05 -8.60 6.68
CA ALA A 69 -9.14 -9.41 7.24
C ALA A 69 -8.70 -10.85 7.56
N GLU A 70 -7.88 -11.48 6.72
CA GLU A 70 -7.29 -12.80 7.00
C GLU A 70 -6.49 -12.82 8.30
N LYS A 71 -5.87 -11.69 8.64
CA LYS A 71 -4.99 -11.50 9.79
C LYS A 71 -5.63 -10.74 10.96
N GLU A 72 -6.94 -10.52 10.93
CA GLU A 72 -7.66 -9.73 11.95
C GLU A 72 -7.41 -10.26 13.38
N ASN A 73 -7.39 -11.58 13.57
CA ASN A 73 -7.13 -12.19 14.88
C ASN A 73 -5.70 -11.94 15.42
N GLU A 74 -4.78 -11.45 14.59
CA GLU A 74 -3.39 -11.17 14.93
C GLU A 74 -3.14 -9.67 15.16
N GLU A 75 -4.13 -8.80 14.90
CA GLU A 75 -3.92 -7.34 14.86
C GLU A 75 -3.34 -6.77 16.16
N MET A 76 -3.84 -7.22 17.31
CA MET A 76 -3.37 -6.78 18.62
C MET A 76 -1.96 -7.29 18.92
N SER A 77 -1.64 -8.51 18.47
CA SER A 77 -0.30 -9.08 18.63
C SER A 77 0.71 -8.29 17.82
N VAL A 78 0.42 -8.04 16.54
CA VAL A 78 1.27 -7.25 15.64
C VAL A 78 1.45 -5.83 16.18
N PHE A 79 0.37 -5.20 16.63
CA PHE A 79 0.43 -3.84 17.17
C PHE A 79 1.32 -3.75 18.42
N ASN A 80 1.15 -4.66 19.38
CA ASN A 80 1.94 -4.69 20.60
C ASN A 80 3.42 -5.00 20.32
N GLU A 81 3.70 -5.98 19.47
CA GLU A 81 5.06 -6.36 19.09
C GLU A 81 5.82 -5.17 18.47
N ILE A 82 5.18 -4.46 17.54
CA ILE A 82 5.76 -3.26 16.93
C ILE A 82 5.98 -2.15 17.97
N LEU A 83 4.99 -1.88 18.83
CA LEU A 83 5.12 -0.85 19.85
C LEU A 83 6.25 -1.15 20.83
N GLU A 84 6.37 -2.39 21.29
CA GLU A 84 7.40 -2.80 22.24
C GLU A 84 8.81 -2.66 21.65
N ALA A 85 8.99 -2.98 20.36
CA ALA A 85 10.29 -2.94 19.70
C ALA A 85 10.79 -1.51 19.37
N ILE A 86 9.89 -0.55 19.20
CA ILE A 86 10.25 0.80 18.73
C ILE A 86 10.55 1.75 19.92
N PRO A 87 11.56 2.64 19.83
CA PRO A 87 11.85 3.65 20.84
C PRO A 87 10.68 4.62 21.08
N LEU A 88 10.53 5.11 22.31
CA LEU A 88 9.41 5.97 22.73
C LEU A 88 9.24 7.20 21.82
N GLU A 89 10.34 7.79 21.34
CA GLU A 89 10.31 8.98 20.50
C GLU A 89 9.64 8.71 19.15
N LYS A 90 9.81 7.50 18.62
CA LYS A 90 9.23 7.05 17.35
C LYS A 90 7.81 6.47 17.51
N ARG A 91 7.45 5.97 18.70
CA ARG A 91 6.10 5.42 18.98
C ARG A 91 5.02 6.46 18.77
N LYS A 92 5.24 7.70 19.23
CA LYS A 92 4.26 8.78 19.14
C LYS A 92 3.71 8.93 17.72
N ARG A 93 4.58 8.87 16.73
CA ARG A 93 4.21 9.08 15.33
C ARG A 93 3.39 7.91 14.75
N LEU A 94 3.73 6.67 15.12
CA LEU A 94 2.92 5.51 14.76
C LEU A 94 1.53 5.58 15.40
N LEU A 95 1.45 6.01 16.67
CA LEU A 95 0.19 6.18 17.39
C LEU A 95 -0.65 7.31 16.78
N ASP A 96 -0.07 8.46 16.48
CA ASP A 96 -0.78 9.58 15.85
C ASP A 96 -1.38 9.15 14.48
N TYR A 97 -0.61 8.38 13.70
CA TYR A 97 -1.11 7.76 12.47
C TYR A 97 -2.27 6.81 12.74
N ALA A 98 -2.11 5.86 13.67
CA ALA A 98 -3.10 4.83 13.96
C ALA A 98 -4.41 5.43 14.48
N ILE A 99 -4.35 6.43 15.37
CA ILE A 99 -5.50 7.17 15.89
C ILE A 99 -6.23 7.93 14.77
N THR A 100 -5.47 8.57 13.89
CA THR A 100 -6.05 9.35 12.78
C THR A 100 -6.79 8.44 11.80
N ILE A 101 -6.16 7.35 11.37
CA ILE A 101 -6.76 6.44 10.38
C ILE A 101 -7.94 5.67 10.98
N SER A 102 -7.80 5.17 12.21
CA SER A 102 -8.88 4.45 12.90
C SER A 102 -10.13 5.31 13.07
N SER A 103 -9.96 6.60 13.39
CA SER A 103 -11.06 7.57 13.47
C SER A 103 -11.77 7.79 12.13
N ILE A 104 -11.01 7.89 11.02
CA ILE A 104 -11.58 8.06 9.67
C ILE A 104 -12.33 6.80 9.21
N LYS A 105 -11.80 5.63 9.57
CA LYS A 105 -12.32 4.32 9.11
C LYS A 105 -13.33 3.69 10.06
N TYR A 106 -13.51 4.25 11.26
CA TYR A 106 -14.35 3.71 12.34
C TYR A 106 -13.95 2.28 12.77
N GLU A 107 -12.65 2.07 12.97
CA GLU A 107 -12.04 0.79 13.39
C GLU A 107 -11.11 1.00 14.59
N CYS A 108 -10.39 -0.05 15.03
CA CYS A 108 -9.38 0.08 16.09
C CYS A 108 -8.01 0.48 15.52
N GLU A 109 -7.14 1.05 16.36
CA GLU A 109 -5.78 1.45 15.97
C GLU A 109 -4.93 0.26 15.49
N ALA A 110 -5.13 -0.92 16.08
CA ALA A 110 -4.41 -2.14 15.70
C ALA A 110 -4.73 -2.57 14.27
N THR A 111 -5.99 -2.52 13.84
CA THR A 111 -6.41 -2.77 12.45
C THR A 111 -5.73 -1.79 11.49
N SER A 112 -5.67 -0.50 11.86
CA SER A 112 -5.00 0.52 11.04
C SER A 112 -3.51 0.23 10.85
N VAL A 113 -2.81 -0.21 11.90
CA VAL A 113 -1.40 -0.60 11.81
C VAL A 113 -1.23 -1.90 11.00
N LEU A 114 -2.08 -2.91 11.22
CA LEU A 114 -2.05 -4.15 10.45
C LEU A 114 -2.25 -3.87 8.96
N ARG A 115 -3.18 -2.97 8.60
CA ARG A 115 -3.38 -2.56 7.20
C ARG A 115 -2.14 -1.91 6.60
N ALA A 116 -1.43 -1.08 7.36
CA ALA A 116 -0.18 -0.46 6.92
C ALA A 116 0.91 -1.52 6.67
N VAL A 117 1.01 -2.52 7.56
CA VAL A 117 1.90 -3.68 7.41
C VAL A 117 1.52 -4.50 6.18
N ALA A 118 0.25 -4.87 6.01
CA ALA A 118 -0.28 -5.61 4.86
C ALA A 118 -0.03 -4.86 3.54
N THR A 119 -0.21 -3.54 3.54
CA THR A 119 0.12 -2.68 2.41
C THR A 119 1.59 -2.81 2.03
N LYS A 120 2.51 -2.72 3.00
CA LYS A 120 3.95 -2.85 2.76
C LYS A 120 4.33 -4.27 2.31
N ALA A 121 3.72 -5.29 2.91
CA ALA A 121 3.94 -6.70 2.57
C ALA A 121 3.60 -6.95 1.09
N LEU A 122 2.42 -6.54 0.64
CA LEU A 122 1.98 -6.71 -0.75
C LEU A 122 2.83 -5.90 -1.73
N ARG A 123 3.18 -4.65 -1.40
CA ARG A 123 4.06 -3.82 -2.24
C ARG A 123 5.42 -4.47 -2.48
N LEU A 124 5.98 -5.10 -1.45
CA LEU A 124 7.31 -5.72 -1.48
C LEU A 124 7.28 -7.22 -1.80
N LYS A 125 6.10 -7.80 -2.05
CA LYS A 125 5.91 -9.25 -2.23
C LYS A 125 6.50 -10.07 -1.08
N LYS A 126 6.30 -9.58 0.14
CA LYS A 126 6.68 -10.21 1.41
C LYS A 126 5.44 -10.63 2.18
N THR A 127 5.65 -11.44 3.20
CA THR A 127 4.64 -11.79 4.22
C THR A 127 4.49 -10.67 5.26
N VAL A 128 3.41 -10.70 6.03
CA VAL A 128 3.17 -9.76 7.14
C VAL A 128 4.28 -9.92 8.18
N GLU A 129 4.62 -11.16 8.50
CA GLU A 129 5.64 -11.55 9.48
C GLU A 129 7.02 -11.01 9.09
N GLU A 130 7.40 -11.10 7.81
CA GLU A 130 8.67 -10.53 7.33
C GLU A 130 8.72 -9.00 7.47
N ILE A 131 7.59 -8.31 7.31
CA ILE A 131 7.52 -6.86 7.53
C ILE A 131 7.61 -6.52 9.02
N VAL A 132 6.93 -7.28 9.89
CA VAL A 132 7.02 -7.09 11.34
C VAL A 132 8.46 -7.32 11.82
N ILE A 133 9.10 -8.41 11.42
CA ILE A 133 10.51 -8.70 11.71
C ILE A 133 11.41 -7.56 11.22
N GLN A 134 11.16 -7.02 10.03
CA GLN A 134 11.90 -5.87 9.51
C GLN A 134 11.76 -4.64 10.43
N ILE A 135 10.54 -4.29 10.83
CA ILE A 135 10.26 -3.15 11.73
C ILE A 135 10.93 -3.32 13.09
N VAL A 136 10.86 -4.54 13.66
CA VAL A 136 11.48 -4.89 14.95
C VAL A 136 12.99 -4.74 14.87
N ASN A 137 13.62 -5.28 13.83
CA ASN A 137 15.07 -5.20 13.63
C ASN A 137 15.55 -3.76 13.37
N GLU A 138 14.79 -2.98 12.59
CA GLU A 138 15.09 -1.57 12.31
C GLU A 138 14.77 -0.65 13.49
N LYS A 139 14.01 -1.14 14.48
CA LYS A 139 13.45 -0.35 15.59
C LYS A 139 12.74 0.91 15.08
N SER A 140 11.95 0.74 14.01
CA SER A 140 11.35 1.85 13.26
C SER A 140 10.13 1.41 12.43
N ALA A 141 8.99 2.10 12.59
CA ALA A 141 7.79 1.90 11.76
C ALA A 141 7.75 2.82 10.51
N GLU A 142 8.77 3.63 10.27
CA GLU A 142 8.81 4.58 9.15
C GLU A 142 8.57 3.96 7.77
N SER A 143 8.90 2.67 7.62
CA SER A 143 8.74 1.95 6.36
C SER A 143 7.29 1.63 6.00
N ILE A 144 6.37 1.62 6.99
CA ILE A 144 4.93 1.38 6.81
C ILE A 144 4.10 2.67 6.86
N LEU A 145 4.68 3.78 7.32
CA LEU A 145 3.99 5.07 7.35
C LEU A 145 3.96 5.73 5.95
N PRO A 146 2.86 6.40 5.59
CA PRO A 146 2.78 7.16 4.34
C PRO A 146 3.81 8.30 4.30
N GLU A 147 4.25 8.69 3.10
CA GLU A 147 5.29 9.74 2.96
C GLU A 147 4.89 11.10 3.49
N PHE A 148 3.61 11.48 3.40
CA PHE A 148 3.13 12.75 3.96
C PHE A 148 3.15 12.79 5.50
N TRP A 149 3.44 11.66 6.14
CA TRP A 149 3.71 11.60 7.57
C TRP A 149 5.21 11.67 7.88
N LYS A 150 6.12 11.46 6.92
CA LYS A 150 7.59 11.47 7.08
C LYS A 150 8.15 12.88 7.22
#